data_AF-A0A5B0VMU8-F1
#
_entry.id   AF-A0A5B0VMU8-F1
#
_cell.length_a   1.000
_cell.length_b   1.000
_cell.length_c   1.000
_cell.angle_alpha   90.00
_cell.angle_beta   90.00
_cell.angle_gamma   90.00
#
_symmetry.space_group_name_H-M   'P 1'
#
loop_
_entity.id
_entity.type
_entity.pdbx_description
1 polymer ?
#
loop_
_entity_poly.entity_id
_entity_poly.type
_entity_poly.pdbx_seq_one_letter_code
_entity_poly.pdbx_strand_id
1 'polypeptide(L)'
;MKALKIENSQGHFLTEDGTYETIDKIDKTILLKLVNAALEEGFKIDEYNEDNLKNQAHQIIYKSISEKLNDLHNRRNQFRDESERLYLDEYEKYKS
;
A
#
# COMPACT_ATOMS: atom_id res chain seq x y z
N MET A 1 -4.65 9.10 5.74
CA MET A 1 -5.06 7.93 6.55
C MET A 1 -4.24 6.73 6.08
N LYS A 2 -4.09 5.67 6.88
CA LYS A 2 -3.31 4.48 6.47
C LYS A 2 -4.25 3.43 5.89
N ALA A 3 -3.88 2.83 4.76
CA ALA A 3 -4.68 1.81 4.10
C ALA A 3 -4.72 0.51 4.92
N LEU A 4 -3.60 0.17 5.56
CA LEU A 4 -3.49 -0.89 6.56
C LEU A 4 -2.88 -0.35 7.83
N LYS A 5 -3.40 -0.79 8.98
CA LYS A 5 -2.86 -0.45 10.29
C LYS A 5 -2.85 -1.64 11.23
N ILE A 6 -2.00 -1.60 12.24
CA ILE A 6 -1.98 -2.58 13.33
C ILE A 6 -2.45 -1.89 14.60
N GLU A 7 -3.54 -2.38 15.19
CA GLU A 7 -4.13 -1.81 16.40
C GLU A 7 -4.71 -2.92 17.28
N ASN A 8 -4.52 -2.83 18.60
CA ASN A 8 -4.98 -3.83 19.58
C ASN A 8 -4.56 -5.26 19.27
N SER A 9 -3.31 -5.43 18.81
CA SER A 9 -2.75 -6.72 18.39
C SER A 9 -3.41 -7.37 17.15
N GLN A 10 -4.17 -6.59 16.38
CA GLN A 10 -4.87 -7.04 15.18
C GLN A 10 -4.54 -6.15 13.99
N GLY A 11 -4.45 -6.77 12.81
CA GLY A 11 -4.37 -6.05 11.54
C GLY A 11 -5.75 -5.54 11.12
N HIS A 12 -5.81 -4.32 10.62
CA HIS A 12 -7.02 -3.69 10.10
C HIS A 12 -6.76 -3.06 8.72
N PHE A 13 -7.81 -2.96 7.91
CA PHE A 13 -7.82 -2.25 6.64
C PHE A 13 -8.83 -1.11 6.67
N LEU A 14 -8.57 -0.07 5.87
CA LEU A 14 -9.46 1.07 5.69
C LEU A 14 -10.60 0.72 4.72
N THR A 15 -11.84 0.96 5.14
CA THR A 15 -13.05 0.80 4.32
C THR A 15 -13.37 2.09 3.56
N GLU A 16 -14.31 2.02 2.60
CA GLU A 16 -14.80 3.21 1.87
C GLU A 16 -15.50 4.21 2.80
N ASP A 17 -16.11 3.73 3.87
CA ASP A 17 -16.79 4.57 4.86
C ASP A 17 -15.80 5.32 5.77
N GLY A 18 -14.48 5.16 5.53
CA GLY A 18 -13.42 5.75 6.36
C GLY A 18 -13.24 5.05 7.71
N THR A 19 -13.89 3.90 7.90
CA THR A 19 -13.78 3.08 9.11
C THR A 19 -12.71 2.01 8.94
N TYR A 20 -12.35 1.34 10.03
CA TYR A 20 -11.38 0.26 10.01
C TYR A 20 -12.05 -1.06 10.35
N GLU A 21 -11.79 -2.07 9.53
CA GLU A 21 -12.23 -3.44 9.76
C GLU A 21 -11.05 -4.40 9.81
N THR A 22 -11.25 -5.53 10.47
CA THR A 22 -10.21 -6.52 10.73
C THR A 22 -9.78 -7.24 9.44
N ILE A 23 -8.48 -7.49 9.28
CA ILE A 23 -7.87 -8.03 8.05
C ILE A 23 -8.44 -9.39 7.61
N ASP A 24 -9.03 -10.16 8.54
CA ASP A 24 -9.66 -11.46 8.27
C ASP A 24 -10.93 -11.35 7.42
N LYS A 25 -11.57 -10.17 7.39
CA LYS A 25 -12.77 -9.91 6.58
C LYS A 25 -12.46 -9.45 5.15
N ILE A 26 -11.19 -9.40 4.75
CA ILE A 26 -10.83 -8.99 3.39
C ILE A 26 -11.43 -9.97 2.38
N ASP A 27 -12.17 -9.41 1.43
CA ASP A 27 -12.64 -10.10 0.24
C ASP A 27 -11.92 -9.57 -1.01
N LYS A 28 -12.31 -10.12 -2.17
CA LYS A 28 -11.75 -9.71 -3.47
C LYS A 28 -12.01 -8.23 -3.79
N THR A 29 -13.16 -7.71 -3.40
CA THR A 29 -13.57 -6.32 -3.67
C THR A 29 -12.71 -5.36 -2.87
N ILE A 30 -12.51 -5.65 -1.59
CA ILE A 30 -11.66 -4.88 -0.67
C ILE A 30 -10.21 -4.95 -1.13
N LEU A 31 -9.71 -6.13 -1.50
CA LEU A 31 -8.35 -6.27 -1.99
C LEU A 31 -8.10 -5.42 -3.25
N LEU A 32 -9.05 -5.39 -4.19
CA LEU A 32 -8.94 -4.55 -5.39
C LEU A 32 -8.90 -3.06 -5.03
N LYS A 33 -9.67 -2.63 -4.03
CA LYS A 33 -9.63 -1.24 -3.54
C LYS A 33 -8.28 -0.90 -2.92
N LEU A 34 -7.70 -1.78 -2.12
CA LEU A 34 -6.36 -1.59 -1.54
C LEU A 34 -5.29 -1.51 -2.64
N VAL A 35 -5.41 -2.32 -3.69
CA VAL A 35 -4.53 -2.25 -4.86
C VAL A 35 -4.64 -0.90 -5.57
N ASN A 36 -5.85 -0.40 -5.79
CA ASN A 36 -6.04 0.93 -6.37
C ASN A 36 -5.46 2.02 -5.48
N ALA A 37 -5.69 1.95 -4.17
CA ALA A 37 -5.11 2.90 -3.21
C ALA A 37 -3.57 2.87 -3.21
N ALA A 38 -2.93 1.72 -3.42
CA ALA A 38 -1.48 1.61 -3.54
C ALA A 38 -0.90 2.31 -4.79
N LEU A 39 -1.72 2.53 -5.82
CA LEU A 39 -1.36 3.27 -7.03
C LEU A 39 -1.56 4.79 -6.88
N GLU A 40 -2.19 5.25 -5.80
CA GLU A 40 -2.40 6.67 -5.52
C GLU A 40 -1.21 7.28 -4.76
N GLU A 41 -1.13 8.62 -4.78
CA GLU A 41 -0.16 9.34 -3.99
C GLU A 41 -0.54 9.37 -2.52
N GLY A 42 0.45 9.24 -1.64
CA GLY A 42 0.21 9.28 -0.19
C GLY A 42 -0.29 7.95 0.40
N PHE A 43 -0.23 6.85 -0.35
CA PHE A 43 -0.43 5.50 0.18
C PHE A 43 0.53 5.23 1.35
N LYS A 44 -0.03 4.76 2.47
CA LYS A 44 0.71 4.44 3.69
C LYS A 44 0.11 3.21 4.35
N ILE A 45 0.98 2.33 4.84
CA ILE A 45 0.59 1.18 5.66
C ILE A 45 1.52 1.08 6.87
N ASP A 46 1.05 0.47 7.96
CA ASP A 46 1.94 0.10 9.06
C ASP A 46 2.85 -1.05 8.66
N GLU A 47 4.12 -0.94 9.05
CA GLU A 47 5.09 -2.00 8.87
C GLU A 47 4.67 -3.25 9.65
N TYR A 48 4.81 -4.40 9.00
CA TYR A 48 4.50 -5.67 9.63
C TYR A 48 5.41 -5.91 10.83
N ASN A 49 4.81 -6.22 11.98
CA ASN A 49 5.53 -6.57 13.21
C ASN A 49 4.80 -7.72 13.92
N GLU A 50 5.49 -8.85 14.10
CA GLU A 50 4.97 -10.07 14.72
C GLU A 50 4.60 -9.88 16.19
N ASP A 51 5.37 -9.09 16.94
CA ASP A 51 5.10 -8.82 18.35
C ASP A 51 3.78 -8.03 18.53
N ASN A 52 3.46 -7.21 17.53
CA ASN A 52 2.25 -6.41 17.48
C ASN A 52 1.06 -7.14 16.84
N LEU A 53 1.22 -8.37 16.33
CA LEU A 53 0.13 -9.14 15.72
C LEU A 53 0.09 -10.53 16.36
N LYS A 54 -0.72 -10.71 17.41
CA LYS A 54 -0.74 -11.97 18.16
C LYS A 54 -1.51 -13.10 17.48
N ASN A 55 -2.43 -12.75 16.57
CA ASN A 55 -3.24 -13.72 15.85
C ASN A 55 -2.51 -14.19 14.58
N GLN A 56 -2.23 -15.49 14.47
CA GLN A 56 -1.52 -16.09 13.32
C GLN A 56 -2.22 -15.86 11.98
N ALA A 57 -3.55 -15.89 11.92
CA ALA A 57 -4.27 -15.61 10.69
C ALA A 57 -4.05 -14.16 10.26
N HIS A 58 -4.10 -13.22 11.21
CA HIS A 58 -3.81 -11.82 10.92
C HIS A 58 -2.35 -11.62 10.52
N GLN A 59 -1.39 -12.31 11.14
CA GLN A 59 0.02 -12.26 10.74
C GLN A 59 0.19 -12.66 9.27
N ILE A 60 -0.34 -13.83 8.88
CA ILE A 60 -0.20 -14.37 7.53
C ILE A 60 -0.84 -13.44 6.50
N ILE A 61 -2.10 -13.03 6.74
CA ILE A 61 -2.85 -12.19 5.80
C ILE A 61 -2.21 -10.80 5.70
N TYR A 62 -1.92 -10.16 6.84
CA TYR A 62 -1.35 -8.82 6.88
C TYR A 62 0.01 -8.78 6.20
N LYS A 63 0.91 -9.71 6.55
CA LYS A 63 2.24 -9.80 5.92
C LYS A 63 2.13 -9.90 4.41
N SER A 64 1.36 -10.88 3.91
CA SER A 64 1.23 -11.13 2.48
C SER A 64 0.67 -9.93 1.71
N ILE A 65 -0.35 -9.25 2.25
CA ILE A 65 -0.96 -8.10 1.60
C ILE A 65 -0.02 -6.89 1.68
N SER A 66 0.56 -6.60 2.85
CA SER A 66 1.45 -5.46 3.06
C SER A 66 2.68 -5.50 2.15
N GLU A 67 3.32 -6.66 1.99
CA GLU A 67 4.46 -6.86 1.10
C GLU A 67 4.08 -6.56 -0.35
N LYS A 68 2.98 -7.15 -0.84
CA LYS A 68 2.53 -6.97 -2.23
C LYS A 68 2.11 -5.52 -2.53
N LEU A 69 1.44 -4.86 -1.58
CA LEU A 69 1.02 -3.47 -1.77
C LEU A 69 2.23 -2.51 -1.74
N ASN A 70 3.18 -2.73 -0.84
CA ASN A 70 4.43 -1.95 -0.82
C ASN A 70 5.23 -2.14 -2.09
N ASP A 71 5.39 -3.37 -2.57
CA ASP A 71 6.07 -3.66 -3.84
C ASP A 71 5.40 -2.95 -5.00
N LEU A 72 4.07 -2.97 -5.06
CA LEU A 72 3.31 -2.26 -6.10
C LEU A 72 3.52 -0.74 -6.02
N HIS A 73 3.43 -0.16 -4.83
CA HIS A 73 3.61 1.27 -4.60
C HIS A 73 5.04 1.72 -4.98
N ASN A 74 6.04 0.94 -4.58
CA ASN A 74 7.44 1.21 -4.89
C ASN A 74 7.71 1.17 -6.40
N ARG A 75 7.19 0.16 -7.11
CA ARG A 75 7.30 0.09 -8.58
C ARG A 75 6.63 1.29 -9.24
N ARG A 76 5.44 1.67 -8.80
CA ARG A 76 4.73 2.86 -9.31
C ARG A 76 5.55 4.14 -9.14
N ASN A 77 6.19 4.32 -7.98
CA ASN A 77 7.07 5.47 -7.74
C ASN A 77 8.31 5.41 -8.65
N GLN A 78 8.94 4.24 -8.82
CA GLN A 78 10.06 4.07 -9.75
C GLN A 78 9.67 4.45 -11.19
N PHE A 79 8.53 3.97 -11.68
CA PHE A 79 8.03 4.33 -13.02
C PHE A 79 7.79 5.83 -13.19
N ARG A 80 7.26 6.50 -12.16
CA ARG A 80 7.06 7.96 -12.20
C ARG A 80 8.41 8.68 -12.26
N ASP A 81 9.35 8.33 -11.39
CA ASP A 81 10.67 8.96 -11.30
C ASP A 81 11.51 8.71 -12.56
N GLU A 82 11.34 7.56 -13.24
CA GLU A 82 11.94 7.27 -14.55
C GLU A 82 11.31 8.10 -15.66
N SER A 83 9.98 8.22 -15.66
CA SER A 83 9.25 9.03 -16.66
C SER A 83 9.64 10.50 -16.55
N GLU A 84 9.67 11.07 -15.34
CA GLU A 84 10.08 12.46 -15.12
C GLU A 84 11.51 12.73 -15.61
N ARG A 85 12.45 11.82 -15.36
CA ARG A 85 13.83 11.92 -15.86
C ARG A 85 13.91 11.88 -17.38
N LEU A 86 13.19 10.96 -18.01
CA LEU A 86 13.15 10.85 -19.48
C LEU A 86 12.65 12.15 -20.13
N TYR A 87 11.63 12.79 -19.55
CA TYR A 87 11.12 14.07 -20.06
C TYR A 87 12.07 15.24 -19.79
N LEU A 88 12.84 15.22 -18.69
CA LEU A 88 13.84 16.25 -18.41
C LEU A 88 14.93 16.28 -19.47
N ASP A 89 15.48 15.10 -19.81
CA ASP A 89 16.56 14.95 -20.81
C ASP A 89 16.12 15.47 -22.19
N GLU A 90 14.89 15.16 -22.62
CA GLU A 90 14.36 15.67 -23.88
C GLU A 90 14.05 17.17 -23.81
N TYR A 91 13.51 17.67 -22.69
CA TYR A 91 13.26 19.11 -22.52
C TYR A 91 14.55 19.93 -22.60
N GLU A 92 15.67 19.45 -22.04
CA GLU A 92 16.97 20.13 -22.15
C GLU A 92 17.50 20.16 -23.59
N LYS A 93 17.28 19.12 -24.40
CA LYS A 93 17.69 19.08 -25.82
C LYS A 93 17.02 20.15 -26.68
N TYR A 94 15.76 20.50 -26.40
CA TYR A 94 15.03 21.56 -27.11
C TYR A 94 15.27 22.97 -26.55
N LYS A 95 16.02 23.08 -25.44
CA LYS A 95 16.35 24.36 -24.79
C LYS A 95 17.69 24.96 -25.26
N SER A 96 18.51 24.19 -25.99
CA SER A 96 19.73 24.65 -26.68
C SER A 96 19.46 25.05 -28.13
#